data_AF-A0A5N8HMW2-F1
#
_entry.id   AF-A0A5N8HMW2-F1
#
_cell.length_a   1.000
_cell.length_b   1.000
_cell.length_c   1.000
_cell.angle_alpha   90.00
_cell.angle_beta   90.00
_cell.angle_gamma   90.00
#
_symmetry.space_group_name_H-M   'P 1'
#
loop_
_entity.id
_entity.type
_entity.pdbx_description
1 polymer ?
#
loop_
_entity_poly.entity_id
_entity_poly.type
_entity_poly.pdbx_seq_one_letter_code
_entity_poly.pdbx_strand_id
1 'polypeptide(L)' 'MSPCKLLPFCVALALTGCSLAPDYQRPAMPVPQQFSLSQNGLVNAADNYQNAGWRTFFVDNQVKTLISEALVNNRDLRMA' A
#
# COMPACT_ATOMS: atom_id res chain seq x y z
N MET A 1 33.66 28.25 29.91
CA MET A 1 33.11 28.08 28.55
C MET A 1 31.60 28.02 28.70
N SER A 2 30.90 29.08 28.29
CA SER A 2 29.60 29.46 28.85
C SER A 2 28.45 28.55 28.35
N PRO A 3 27.83 27.73 29.22
CA PRO A 3 26.68 26.88 28.86
C PRO A 3 25.42 27.71 28.52
N CYS A 4 25.42 28.99 28.86
CA CYS A 4 24.28 29.89 28.72
C CYS A 4 23.94 30.28 27.26
N LYS A 5 24.86 30.07 26.30
CA LYS A 5 24.62 30.33 24.86
C LYS A 5 23.95 29.16 24.12
N LEU A 6 23.93 27.96 24.69
CA LEU A 6 23.35 26.76 24.06
C LEU A 6 21.82 26.69 24.24
N LEU A 7 21.29 27.28 25.31
CA LEU A 7 19.86 27.29 25.62
C LEU A 7 18.98 27.94 24.53
N PRO A 8 19.28 29.15 23.99
CA PRO A 8 18.46 29.75 22.94
C PRO A 8 18.50 28.95 21.63
N PHE A 9 19.61 28.26 21.36
CA PHE A 9 19.77 27.44 20.16
C PHE A 9 18.86 26.19 20.20
N CYS A 10 18.78 25.51 21.35
CA CYS A 10 17.89 24.37 21.55
C CYS A 10 16.41 24.76 21.43
N VAL A 11 16.01 25.94 21.94
CA VAL A 11 14.63 26.44 21.83
C VAL A 11 14.30 26.77 20.38
N ALA A 12 15.21 27.41 19.64
CA ALA A 12 15.01 27.70 18.22
C ALA A 12 14.78 26.42 17.39
N LEU A 13 15.53 25.34 17.66
CA LEU A 13 15.32 24.04 17.01
C LEU A 13 14.00 23.37 17.41
N ALA A 14 13.52 23.57 18.64
CA ALA A 14 12.27 22.98 19.10
C ALA A 14 11.02 23.61 18.44
N LEU A 15 11.10 24.88 18.03
CA LEU A 15 9.99 25.60 17.38
C LEU A 15 9.85 25.28 15.88
N THR A 16 10.86 24.70 15.23
CA THR A 16 10.82 24.38 13.78
C THR A 16 10.17 23.03 13.44
N GLY A 17 9.50 22.38 14.41
CA GLY A 17 9.10 20.97 14.31
C GLY A 17 7.59 20.64 14.30
N CYS A 18 6.68 21.61 14.40
CA CYS A 18 5.25 21.29 14.37
C CYS A 18 4.79 20.99 12.92
N SER A 19 4.55 19.72 12.62
CA SER A 19 3.90 19.29 11.39
C SER A 19 2.47 19.80 11.37
N LEU A 20 2.20 20.79 10.53
CA LEU A 20 0.87 21.35 10.28
C LEU A 20 0.14 20.63 9.14
N ALA A 21 0.57 19.41 8.81
CA ALA A 21 -0.11 18.62 7.80
C ALA A 21 -1.51 18.23 8.34
N PRO A 22 -2.58 18.45 7.57
CA PRO A 22 -3.93 18.04 7.98
C PRO A 22 -4.04 16.51 8.04
N ASP A 23 -4.99 16.02 8.84
CA ASP A 23 -5.31 14.59 8.88
C ASP A 23 -5.73 14.10 7.49
N TYR A 24 -5.15 12.97 7.05
CA TYR A 24 -5.50 12.36 5.78
C TYR A 24 -6.93 11.81 5.85
N GLN A 25 -7.82 12.40 5.05
CA GLN A 25 -9.18 11.90 4.85
C GLN A 25 -9.26 11.17 3.51
N ARG A 26 -9.49 9.85 3.54
CA ARG A 26 -9.71 9.06 2.33
C ARG A 26 -11.05 9.49 1.70
N PRO A 27 -11.06 9.95 0.44
CA PRO A 27 -12.30 10.30 -0.24
C PRO A 27 -13.23 9.08 -0.40
N ALA A 28 -14.53 9.33 -0.46
CA ALA A 28 -15.49 8.31 -0.86
C ALA A 28 -15.21 7.86 -2.30
N MET A 29 -15.23 6.55 -2.54
CA MET A 29 -15.00 6.00 -3.89
C MET A 29 -16.27 6.20 -4.74
N PRO A 30 -16.19 6.86 -5.91
CA PRO A 30 -17.35 7.17 -6.74
C PRO A 30 -17.74 5.99 -7.65
N VAL A 31 -17.75 4.77 -7.13
CA VAL A 31 -18.07 3.55 -7.87
C VAL A 31 -19.10 2.70 -7.12
N PRO A 32 -19.92 1.91 -7.84
CA PRO A 32 -20.83 0.97 -7.19
C PRO A 32 -20.07 -0.03 -6.31
N GLN A 33 -20.66 -0.39 -5.17
CA GLN A 33 -20.08 -1.37 -4.24
C GLN A 33 -20.23 -2.82 -4.72
N GLN A 34 -21.09 -3.05 -5.72
CA GLN A 34 -21.45 -4.38 -6.19
C GLN A 34 -21.31 -4.46 -7.71
N PHE A 35 -20.94 -5.65 -8.19
CA PHE A 35 -20.85 -5.92 -9.62
C PHE A 35 -22.23 -6.27 -10.17
N SER A 36 -22.50 -5.83 -11.40
CA SER A 36 -23.65 -6.28 -12.18
C SER A 36 -23.20 -7.44 -13.07
N LEU A 37 -23.67 -8.66 -12.78
CA LEU A 37 -23.55 -9.79 -13.71
C LEU A 37 -24.77 -9.79 -14.65
N SER A 38 -24.61 -10.41 -15.83
CA SER A 38 -25.45 -10.28 -17.04
C SER A 38 -26.96 -10.63 -16.93
N GLN A 39 -27.52 -10.73 -15.73
CA GLN A 39 -28.91 -11.07 -15.44
C GLN A 39 -29.50 -10.20 -14.30
N ASN A 40 -29.19 -8.90 -14.27
CA ASN A 40 -29.72 -7.93 -13.29
C ASN A 40 -29.49 -8.30 -11.80
N GLY A 41 -28.62 -9.26 -11.53
CA GLY A 41 -28.24 -9.65 -10.18
C GLY A 41 -27.05 -8.82 -9.72
N LEU A 42 -27.22 -8.12 -8.60
CA LEU A 42 -26.09 -7.54 -7.87
C LEU A 42 -25.39 -8.66 -7.12
N VAL A 43 -24.08 -8.80 -7.32
CA VAL A 43 -23.27 -9.82 -6.67
C VAL A 43 -22.15 -9.15 -5.90
N ASN A 44 -21.97 -9.56 -4.64
CA ASN A 44 -20.85 -9.14 -3.83
C ASN A 44 -19.55 -9.73 -4.38
N ALA A 45 -18.44 -9.01 -4.23
CA ALA A 45 -17.13 -9.61 -4.48
C ALA A 45 -16.95 -10.85 -3.60
N ALA A 46 -16.30 -11.88 -4.13
CA ALA A 46 -15.99 -13.07 -3.33
C ALA A 46 -15.15 -12.68 -2.11
N ASP A 47 -15.51 -13.14 -0.92
CA ASP A 47 -14.78 -12.80 0.29
C ASP A 47 -13.33 -13.32 0.24
N ASN A 48 -12.40 -12.55 0.81
CA ASN A 48 -10.99 -12.95 0.97
C ASN A 48 -10.24 -13.29 -0.32
N TYR A 49 -10.73 -12.91 -1.51
CA TYR A 49 -10.02 -13.13 -2.77
C TYR A 49 -8.58 -12.58 -2.75
N GLN A 50 -8.35 -11.47 -2.04
CA GLN A 50 -7.02 -10.87 -1.87
C GLN A 50 -6.05 -11.72 -1.05
N ASN A 51 -6.58 -12.60 -0.18
CA ASN A 51 -5.79 -13.49 0.63
C ASN A 51 -5.41 -14.77 -0.15
N ALA A 52 -6.03 -15.00 -1.31
CA ALA A 52 -5.66 -16.10 -2.17
C ALA A 52 -4.30 -15.79 -2.84
N GLY A 53 -3.24 -16.39 -2.31
CA GLY A 53 -1.91 -16.28 -2.90
C GLY A 53 -1.86 -16.95 -4.29
N TRP A 54 -1.02 -16.43 -5.19
CA TRP A 54 -0.86 -16.96 -6.55
C TRP A 54 -0.51 -18.45 -6.59
N ARG A 55 0.18 -18.97 -5.56
CA ARG A 55 0.52 -20.40 -5.43
C ARG A 55 -0.70 -21.31 -5.31
N THR A 56 -1.79 -20.81 -4.75
CA THR A 56 -3.06 -21.53 -4.58
C THR A 56 -3.98 -21.30 -5.78
N PHE A 57 -3.87 -20.14 -6.43
CA PHE A 57 -4.68 -19.79 -7.60
C PHE A 57 -4.26 -20.54 -8.87
N PHE A 58 -2.96 -20.60 -9.16
CA PHE A 58 -2.45 -21.36 -10.31
C PHE A 58 -2.36 -22.84 -9.95
N VAL A 59 -2.97 -23.72 -10.75
CA VAL A 59 -2.92 -25.17 -10.51
C VAL A 59 -1.61 -25.77 -11.04
N ASP A 60 -1.16 -25.30 -12.20
CA ASP A 60 -0.01 -25.82 -12.92
C ASP A 60 1.32 -25.54 -12.19
N ASN A 61 2.14 -26.58 -12.01
CA ASN A 61 3.42 -26.47 -11.32
C ASN A 61 4.51 -25.79 -12.15
N GLN A 62 4.52 -25.93 -13.48
CA GLN A 62 5.45 -25.20 -14.35
C GLN A 62 5.19 -23.70 -14.26
N VAL A 63 3.92 -23.28 -14.28
CA VAL A 63 3.56 -21.86 -14.10
C VAL A 63 4.04 -21.34 -12.75
N LYS A 64 3.91 -22.14 -11.67
CA LYS A 64 4.41 -21.72 -10.35
C LYS A 64 5.93 -21.52 -10.32
N THR A 65 6.68 -22.38 -11.01
CA THR A 65 8.13 -22.24 -11.15
C THR A 65 8.47 -20.98 -11.92
N LEU A 66 7.82 -20.73 -13.06
CA LEU A 66 8.06 -19.54 -13.88
C LEU A 66 7.72 -18.24 -13.13
N ILE A 67 6.63 -18.22 -12.36
CA ILE A 67 6.30 -17.06 -11.52
C ILE A 67 7.41 -16.86 -10.46
N SER A 68 7.88 -17.93 -9.83
CA SER A 68 8.96 -17.84 -8.84
C SER A 68 10.24 -17.27 -9.45
N GLU A 69 10.63 -17.75 -10.62
CA GLU A 69 11.81 -17.26 -11.34
C GLU A 69 11.64 -15.81 -11.78
N ALA A 70 10.46 -15.43 -12.27
CA ALA A 70 10.15 -14.06 -12.68
C ALA A 70 10.23 -13.11 -11.47
N LEU A 71 9.64 -13.47 -10.32
CA LEU A 71 9.70 -12.64 -9.11
C LEU A 71 11.14 -12.41 -8.61
N VAL A 72 12.04 -13.37 -8.84
CA VAL A 72 13.46 -13.24 -8.45
C VAL A 72 14.27 -12.43 -9.47
N ASN A 73 14.02 -12.64 -10.77
CA ASN A 73 14.91 -12.18 -11.83
C ASN A 73 14.37 -10.99 -12.65
N ASN A 74 13.11 -10.61 -12.47
CA ASN A 74 12.51 -9.55 -13.28
C ASN A 74 13.13 -8.18 -12.96
N ARG A 75 13.67 -7.51 -13.99
CA ARG A 75 14.37 -6.23 -13.84
C ARG A 75 13.42 -5.06 -13.56
N ASP A 76 12.20 -5.09 -14.09
CA ASP A 76 11.20 -4.05 -13.86
C ASP A 76 10.71 -4.09 -12.41
N LEU A 77 10.46 -5.29 -11.87
CA LEU A 77 10.12 -5.48 -10.45
C LEU A 77 11.26 -5.03 -9.52
N ARG A 78 12.51 -5.08 -9.98
CA ARG A 78 13.66 -4.56 -9.22
C ARG A 78 13.79 -3.05 -9.27
N MET A 79 13.14 -2.39 -10.24
CA MET A 79 13.14 -0.93 -10.38
C MET A 79 11.95 -0.26 -9.69
N ALA A 80 10.84 -0.99 -9.51
CA ALA A 80 9.60 -0.51 -8.92
C ALA A 80 9.68 -0.16 -7.43
#